data_AF-A0A543BTP7-F1
#
_entry.id   AF-A0A543BTP7-F1
#
_cell.length_a   1.000
_cell.length_b   1.000
_cell.length_c   1.000
_cell.angle_alpha   90.00
_cell.angle_beta   90.00
_cell.angle_gamma   90.00
#
_symmetry.space_group_name_H-M   'P 1'
#
loop_
_entity.id
_entity.type
_entity.pdbx_description
1 polymer ?
#
loop_
_entity_poly.entity_id
_entity_poly.type
_entity_poly.pdbx_seq_one_letter_code
_entity_poly.pdbx_strand_id
1 'polypeptide(L)'
;MIKKFAAAGVVAAAASGALLLGSPAYADNDTSGAGGLLSGNQAVIPVSIPVNACGNALAVLGSAGSRCRGGASVGHGHRYPIF
;
A
#
# COMPACT_ATOMS: atom_id res chain seq x y z
N MET A 1 32.00 -31.33 17.89
CA MET A 1 30.53 -31.47 17.97
C MET A 1 29.89 -30.14 17.61
N ILE A 2 29.69 -29.85 16.31
CA ILE A 2 29.18 -28.56 15.82
C ILE A 2 28.25 -28.88 14.64
N LYS A 3 26.99 -29.21 14.91
CA LYS A 3 26.03 -29.66 13.88
C LYS A 3 24.60 -29.22 14.16
N LYS A 4 24.32 -28.05 14.77
CA LYS A 4 22.92 -27.68 15.07
C LYS A 4 22.64 -26.18 15.12
N PHE A 5 22.87 -25.40 14.06
CA PHE A 5 22.32 -24.03 14.04
C PHE A 5 21.77 -23.52 12.69
N ALA A 6 21.83 -24.32 11.61
CA ALA A 6 21.30 -23.92 10.31
C ALA A 6 20.00 -24.65 9.98
N ALA A 7 18.87 -24.27 10.59
CA ALA A 7 17.56 -24.74 10.10
C ALA A 7 16.33 -23.94 10.58
N ALA A 8 16.45 -23.07 11.59
CA ALA A 8 15.28 -22.37 12.14
C ALA A 8 14.97 -21.00 11.50
N GLY A 9 15.76 -20.54 10.52
CA GLY A 9 15.65 -19.18 9.99
C GLY A 9 14.78 -19.00 8.74
N VAL A 10 14.37 -20.07 8.06
CA VAL A 10 13.75 -19.99 6.72
C VAL A 10 12.22 -19.88 6.76
N VAL A 11 11.58 -20.20 7.90
CA VAL A 11 10.11 -20.23 7.99
C VAL A 11 9.49 -18.82 8.15
N ALA A 12 10.26 -17.79 8.52
CA ALA A 12 9.76 -16.42 8.69
C ALA A 12 9.82 -15.53 7.41
N ALA A 13 10.38 -16.06 6.31
CA ALA A 13 10.49 -15.32 5.05
C ALA A 13 9.12 -15.13 4.35
N ALA A 14 8.12 -15.94 4.69
CA ALA A 14 6.78 -15.82 4.12
C ALA A 14 5.94 -14.69 4.74
N ALA A 15 6.25 -14.25 5.96
CA ALA A 15 5.55 -13.14 6.62
C ALA A 15 6.14 -11.76 6.28
N SER A 16 7.38 -11.71 5.80
CA SER A 16 8.11 -10.47 5.50
C SER A 16 7.92 -9.98 4.06
N GLY A 17 7.46 -10.85 3.14
CA GLY A 17 7.17 -10.47 1.75
C GLY A 17 6.04 -9.44 1.60
N ALA A 18 5.11 -9.39 2.56
CA ALA A 18 3.98 -8.46 2.55
C ALA A 18 4.36 -7.00 2.87
N LEU A 19 5.52 -6.76 3.49
CA LEU A 19 6.01 -5.41 3.81
C LEU A 19 6.90 -4.83 2.70
N LEU A 20 7.35 -5.67 1.75
CA LEU A 20 8.24 -5.28 0.65
C LEU A 20 7.51 -5.09 -0.69
N LEU A 21 6.32 -5.69 -0.82
CA LEU A 21 5.40 -5.51 -1.94
C LEU A 21 4.37 -4.48 -1.46
N GLY A 22 4.38 -3.26 -2.01
CA GLY A 22 3.55 -2.15 -1.53
C GLY A 22 2.09 -2.53 -1.23
N SER A 23 1.48 -1.82 -0.27
CA SER A 23 0.11 -2.07 0.18
C SER A 23 -0.91 -1.95 -0.97
N PRO A 24 -2.00 -2.74 -0.96
CA PRO A 24 -3.07 -2.56 -1.94
C PRO A 24 -3.69 -1.17 -1.81
N ALA A 25 -3.91 -0.50 -2.94
CA ALA A 25 -4.71 0.71 -3.00
C ALA A 25 -6.19 0.30 -3.13
N TYR A 26 -7.03 0.74 -2.19
CA TYR A 26 -8.48 0.53 -2.23
C TYR A 26 -9.18 1.78 -2.76
N ALA A 27 -9.98 1.63 -3.80
CA ALA A 27 -10.76 2.72 -4.41
C ALA A 27 -12.14 2.21 -4.88
N ASP A 28 -12.74 1.27 -4.12
CA ASP A 28 -14.04 0.70 -4.49
C ASP A 28 -15.22 1.57 -4.01
N ASN A 29 -16.30 1.56 -4.79
CA ASN A 29 -17.56 2.26 -4.51
C ASN A 29 -18.67 1.22 -4.33
N ASP A 30 -18.50 0.33 -3.35
CA ASP A 30 -19.42 -0.75 -3.06
C ASP A 30 -20.58 -0.31 -2.15
N THR A 31 -21.80 -0.64 -2.55
CA THR A 31 -23.01 -0.49 -1.74
C THR A 31 -23.81 -1.78 -1.76
N SER A 32 -24.22 -2.26 -0.58
CA SER A 32 -25.03 -3.48 -0.48
C SER A 32 -26.49 -3.28 -0.95
N GLY A 33 -26.96 -2.03 -1.04
CA GLY A 33 -28.31 -1.69 -1.52
C GLY A 33 -29.47 -2.18 -0.63
N ALA A 34 -29.20 -2.97 0.41
CA ALA A 34 -30.22 -3.74 1.11
C ALA A 34 -31.16 -2.84 1.93
N GLY A 35 -32.45 -2.83 1.57
CA GLY A 35 -33.54 -2.28 2.38
C GLY A 35 -33.77 -0.76 2.30
N GLY A 36 -33.03 -0.02 1.47
CA GLY A 36 -33.16 1.44 1.38
C GLY A 36 -33.76 1.93 0.06
N LEU A 37 -34.84 2.72 0.12
CA LEU A 37 -35.46 3.37 -1.05
C LEU A 37 -34.52 4.32 -1.82
N LEU A 38 -33.47 4.81 -1.16
CA LEU A 38 -32.46 5.73 -1.70
C LEU A 38 -31.02 5.17 -1.63
N SER A 39 -30.88 3.85 -1.46
CA SER A 39 -29.57 3.23 -1.23
C SER A 39 -28.73 3.18 -2.51
N GLY A 40 -27.43 3.50 -2.40
CA GLY A 40 -26.47 3.44 -3.50
C GLY A 40 -26.16 4.75 -4.21
N ASN A 41 -26.67 5.89 -3.73
CA ASN A 41 -26.25 7.20 -4.22
C ASN A 41 -24.82 7.53 -3.74
N GLN A 42 -23.83 7.21 -4.57
CA GLN A 42 -22.41 7.47 -4.32
C GLN A 42 -21.91 8.55 -5.28
N ALA A 43 -21.39 9.66 -4.74
CA ALA A 43 -20.75 10.70 -5.53
C ALA A 43 -19.25 10.47 -5.58
N VAL A 44 -18.74 10.01 -6.73
CA VAL A 44 -17.31 9.77 -6.93
C VAL A 44 -16.64 11.06 -7.36
N ILE A 45 -15.88 11.66 -6.44
CA ILE A 45 -15.12 12.87 -6.71
C ILE A 45 -13.64 12.48 -6.78
N PRO A 46 -12.97 12.75 -7.91
CA PRO A 46 -11.54 12.53 -8.02
C PRO A 46 -10.77 13.53 -7.16
N VAL A 47 -10.04 12.99 -6.19
CA VAL A 47 -9.15 13.73 -5.32
C VAL A 47 -7.76 13.13 -5.50
N SER A 48 -6.79 13.96 -5.85
CA SER A 48 -5.39 13.55 -6.00
C SER A 48 -4.55 14.23 -4.95
N ILE A 49 -3.89 13.44 -4.10
CA ILE A 49 -3.03 13.92 -3.02
C ILE A 49 -1.65 13.30 -3.23
N PRO A 50 -0.58 14.10 -3.40
CA PRO A 50 0.77 13.56 -3.52
C PRO A 50 1.22 13.07 -2.16
N VAL A 51 1.37 11.76 -2.01
CA VAL A 51 1.86 11.13 -0.76
C VAL A 51 3.10 10.32 -1.07
N ASN A 52 4.12 10.47 -0.24
CA ASN A 52 5.39 9.77 -0.41
C ASN A 52 5.61 8.84 0.79
N ALA A 53 5.47 7.54 0.59
CA ALA A 53 5.71 6.51 1.59
C ALA A 53 6.99 5.73 1.21
N CYS A 54 8.12 6.13 1.78
CA CYS A 54 9.43 5.60 1.41
C CYS A 54 10.41 5.72 2.59
N GLY A 55 11.54 5.03 2.51
CA GLY A 55 12.49 4.97 3.62
C GLY A 55 12.25 3.80 4.57
N ASN A 56 11.48 2.79 4.16
CA ASN A 56 11.31 1.58 4.95
C ASN A 56 12.49 0.64 4.72
N ALA A 57 13.20 0.29 5.80
CA ALA A 57 14.20 -0.78 5.78
C ALA A 57 14.11 -1.61 7.06
N LEU A 58 14.23 -2.91 6.89
CA LEU A 58 14.20 -3.93 7.94
C LEU A 58 15.37 -4.88 7.69
N ALA A 59 16.15 -5.19 8.72
CA ALA A 59 17.23 -6.18 8.63
C ALA A 59 17.11 -7.23 9.74
N VAL A 60 17.37 -8.48 9.37
CA VAL A 60 17.17 -9.65 10.24
C VAL A 60 18.48 -10.16 10.85
N LEU A 61 19.62 -10.07 10.14
CA LEU A 61 20.93 -10.56 10.60
C LEU A 61 22.10 -9.61 10.27
N GLY A 62 21.82 -8.32 10.07
CA GLY A 62 22.81 -7.35 9.62
C GLY A 62 22.28 -5.92 9.62
N SER A 63 22.90 -5.02 8.86
CA SER A 63 22.53 -3.60 8.78
C SER A 63 21.47 -3.34 7.70
N ALA A 64 20.37 -2.68 8.08
CA ALA A 64 19.39 -2.12 7.16
C ALA A 64 19.64 -0.61 7.01
N GLY A 65 19.56 -0.12 5.78
CA GLY A 65 19.61 1.31 5.49
C GLY A 65 18.57 1.65 4.43
N SER A 66 17.86 2.74 4.63
CA SER A 66 16.94 3.28 3.65
C SER A 66 17.35 4.69 3.27
N ARG A 67 17.04 5.08 2.03
CA ARG A 67 17.22 6.44 1.53
C ARG A 67 15.93 6.82 0.85
N CYS A 68 15.46 8.04 1.10
CA CYS A 68 14.37 8.59 0.31
C CYS A 68 14.64 10.04 -0.05
N ARG A 69 14.48 10.34 -1.34
CA ARG A 69 14.65 11.69 -1.89
C ARG A 69 13.37 12.52 -1.83
N GLY A 70 12.19 11.88 -1.76
CA GLY A 70 10.94 12.58 -2.02
C GLY A 70 10.60 12.60 -3.52
N GLY A 71 9.49 13.28 -3.86
CA GLY A 71 9.16 13.62 -5.25
C GLY A 71 7.72 13.32 -5.68
N ALA A 72 6.84 12.90 -4.78
CA ALA A 72 5.44 12.69 -5.11
C ALA A 72 4.85 13.99 -5.69
N SER A 73 4.40 13.92 -6.94
CA SER A 73 3.72 14.99 -7.64
C SER A 73 2.42 14.44 -8.19
N VAL A 74 1.32 15.17 -8.00
CA VAL A 74 0.06 14.88 -8.70
C VAL A 74 -0.08 15.86 -9.86
N GLY A 75 -0.53 15.37 -11.01
CA GLY A 75 -0.87 16.23 -12.14
C GLY A 75 -2.11 17.08 -11.83
N HIS A 76 -2.28 18.20 -12.53
CA HIS A 76 -3.53 18.95 -12.51
C HIS A 76 -4.66 18.01 -12.95
N GLY A 77 -5.59 17.69 -12.03
CA GLY A 77 -6.75 16.87 -12.34
C GLY A 77 -7.42 17.40 -13.60
N HIS A 78 -7.53 16.55 -14.62
CA HIS A 78 -8.22 16.91 -15.85
C HIS A 78 -9.62 17.40 -15.47
N ARG A 79 -9.89 18.68 -15.72
CA ARG A 79 -11.23 19.26 -15.61
C ARG A 79 -12.13 18.40 -16.50
N TYR A 80 -13.14 17.76 -15.92
CA TYR A 80 -14.20 17.12 -16.69
C TYR A 80 -14.84 18.23 -17.55
N PRO A 81 -14.81 18.15 -18.88
CA PRO A 81 -15.67 18.99 -19.69
C PRO A 81 -17.10 18.50 -19.46
N ILE A 82 -17.88 19.28 -18.73
CA ILE A 82 -19.32 19.12 -18.64
C ILE A 82 -19.86 19.60 -19.99
N PHE A 83 -20.40 18.69 -20.80
CA PHE A 83 -21.31 19.02 -21.89
C PHE A 83 -22.72 19.17 -21.33
#